data_AF-Q4RYK1-F1
#
_entry.id   AF-Q4RYK1-F1
#
_cell.length_a   1.000
_cell.length_b   1.000
_cell.length_c   1.000
_cell.angle_alpha   90.00
_cell.angle_beta   90.00
_cell.angle_gamma   90.00
#
_symmetry.space_group_name_H-M   'P 1'
#
loop_
_entity.id
_entity.type
_entity.pdbx_description
1 polymer ?
#
loop_
_entity_poly.entity_id
_entity_poly.type
_entity_poly.pdbx_seq_one_letter_code
_entity_poly.pdbx_strand_id
1 'polypeptide(L)' 'DVSVQQLNELCPDGSGFYSLPTQHFNEVFPRIYIGNA' A
#
# COMPACT_ATOMS: atom_id res chain seq x y z
N ASP A 1 -6.99 0.78 19.64
CA ASP A 1 -5.82 1.54 19.19
C ASP A 1 -5.04 0.69 18.20
N VAL A 2 -4.61 1.25 17.07
CA VAL A 2 -3.79 0.54 16.09
C VAL A 2 -2.38 1.11 16.17
N SER A 3 -1.40 0.25 16.41
CA SER A 3 0.01 0.68 16.51
C SER A 3 0.68 0.74 15.13
N VAL A 4 1.75 1.52 15.03
CA VAL A 4 2.59 1.57 13.81
C VAL A 4 3.14 0.19 13.46
N GLN A 5 3.43 -0.65 14.45
CA GLN A 5 3.91 -2.00 14.22
C GLN A 5 2.86 -2.88 13.53
N GLN A 6 1.60 -2.80 13.96
CA GLN A 6 0.52 -3.57 13.34
C GLN A 6 0.28 -3.16 11.88
N LEU A 7 0.48 -1.89 11.52
CA LEU A 7 0.41 -1.45 10.13
C LEU A 7 1.59 -1.96 9.30
N ASN A 8 2.79 -1.94 9.88
CA ASN A 8 4.01 -2.44 9.24
C ASN A 8 3.99 -3.96 9.00
N GLU A 9 3.10 -4.70 9.66
CA GLU A 9 2.87 -6.13 9.39
C GLU A 9 1.96 -6.37 8.17
N LEU A 10 1.14 -5.38 7.77
CA LEU A 10 0.15 -5.52 6.69
C LEU A 10 0.62 -4.99 5.34
N CYS A 11 1.56 -4.05 5.33
CA CYS A 11 2.06 -3.38 4.12
C CYS A 11 3.13 -4.15 3.30
N PRO A 12 4.08 -4.89 3.90
CA PRO A 12 5.09 -5.59 3.13
C PRO A 12 4.52 -6.84 2.45
N ASP A 13 5.27 -7.37 1.50
CA ASP A 13 5.00 -8.70 0.96
C ASP A 13 5.19 -9.79 2.03
N GLY A 14 4.79 -11.03 1.73
CA GLY A 14 4.94 -12.18 2.64
C GLY A 14 6.38 -12.52 3.03
N SER A 15 7.38 -11.81 2.49
CA SER A 15 8.80 -11.91 2.86
C SER A 15 9.29 -10.74 3.72
N GLY A 16 8.43 -9.77 4.04
CA GLY A 16 8.77 -8.61 4.87
C GLY A 16 9.40 -7.44 4.10
N PHE A 17 9.40 -7.46 2.76
CA PHE A 17 9.91 -6.37 1.94
C PHE A 17 8.79 -5.45 1.45
N TYR A 18 9.08 -4.16 1.36
CA TYR A 18 8.15 -3.17 0.80
C TYR A 18 8.35 -3.06 -0.70
N SER A 19 7.26 -3.15 -1.44
CA SER A 19 7.25 -3.00 -2.91
C SER A 19 6.95 -1.55 -3.32
N LEU A 20 7.57 -1.11 -4.40
CA LEU A 20 7.25 0.18 -5.03
C LEU A 20 6.01 0.03 -5.94
N PRO A 21 5.29 1.14 -6.23
CA PRO A 21 4.20 1.12 -7.19
C PRO A 21 4.66 0.60 -8.56
N THR A 22 3.90 -0.35 -9.12
CA THR A 22 4.19 -0.96 -10.44
C THR A 22 3.49 -0.24 -11.59
N GLN A 23 2.57 0.69 -11.28
CA GLN A 23 1.76 1.43 -12.23
C GLN A 23 1.72 2.91 -11.86
N HIS A 24 1.42 3.76 -12.84
CA HIS A 24 1.30 5.22 -12.65
C HIS A 24 0.11 5.59 -11.75
N PHE A 25 -0.99 4.83 -11.82
CA PHE A 25 -2.13 4.97 -10.92
C PHE A 25 -2.85 3.64 -10.72
N ASN A 26 -3.60 3.51 -9.62
CA ASN A 26 -4.45 2.37 -9.30
C ASN A 26 -5.81 2.86 -8.77
N GLU A 27 -6.90 2.18 -9.13
CA GLU A 27 -8.19 2.35 -8.46
C GLU A 27 -8.21 1.52 -7.18
N VAL A 28 -8.23 2.17 -6.02
CA VAL A 28 -8.18 1.49 -4.71
C VAL A 28 -9.55 1.30 -4.07
N PHE A 29 -10.54 2.04 -4.55
CA PHE A 29 -11.94 1.97 -4.14
C PHE A 29 -12.80 2.53 -5.28
N PRO A 30 -14.09 2.19 -5.43
CA PRO A 30 -14.92 2.72 -6.50
C PRO A 30 -14.83 4.25 -6.64
N ARG A 31 -14.32 4.69 -7.79
CA ARG A 31 -14.09 6.11 -8.15
C ARG A 31 -13.01 6.83 -7.33
N ILE A 32 -12.17 6.11 -6.59
CA ILE A 32 -11.01 6.67 -5.87
C ILE A 32 -9.73 6.08 -6.49
N TYR A 33 -8.94 6.97 -7.09
CA TYR A 33 -7.70 6.63 -7.78
C TYR A 33 -6.51 7.24 -7.03
N ILE A 34 -5.45 6.45 -6.85
CA ILE A 34 -4.18 6.90 -6.28
C ILE A 34 -3.10 6.69 -7.33
N GLY A 35 -2.34 7.74 -7.64
CA GLY A 35 -1.24 7.71 -8.59
C GLY A 35 -0.13 8.69 -8.21
N ASN A 36 0.98 8.62 -8.92
CA ASN A 36 2.06 9.60 -8.80
C ASN A 36 1.80 10.84 -9.66
N ALA A 37 2.51 11.93 -9.34
CA ALA A 37 2.44 13.23 -10.00
C ALA A 37 3.36 13.32 -11.22
#